data_AF-A0A2T5C755-F1
#
_entry.id   AF-A0A2T5C755-F1
#
_cell.length_a   1.000
_cell.length_b   1.000
_cell.length_c   1.000
_cell.angle_alpha   90.00
_cell.angle_beta   90.00
_cell.angle_gamma   90.00
#
_symmetry.space_group_name_H-M   'P 1'
#
loop_
_entity.id
_entity.type
_entity.pdbx_description
1 polymer ?
#
loop_
_entity_poly.entity_id
_entity_poly.type
_entity_poly.pdbx_seq_one_letter_code
_entity_poly.pdbx_strand_id
1 'polypeptide(L)'
;MTSAELFSQIKAKKSFLCVGLDTDIQKIPRFLLDTTDPIFAFNKEIIDATHDMAVAYKPNLAFYESLGVNGWNSLEKTVNYIRYNYPDMFIIADAKRGDIGNTSNLYARAFFDAMDFDAVTVAPY
;
A
#
# COMPACT_ATOMS: atom_id res chain seq x y z
N MET A 1 -11.16 -5.72 -4.54
CA MET A 1 -12.30 -4.78 -4.46
C MET A 1 -12.72 -4.32 -5.87
N THR A 2 -14.03 -4.29 -6.14
CA THR A 2 -14.63 -3.79 -7.39
C THR A 2 -14.91 -2.28 -7.34
N SER A 3 -15.21 -1.68 -8.49
CA SER A 3 -15.57 -0.25 -8.57
C SER A 3 -16.85 0.09 -7.79
N ALA A 4 -17.83 -0.84 -7.74
CA ALA A 4 -19.07 -0.66 -7.00
C ALA A 4 -18.85 -0.69 -5.47
N GLU A 5 -17.97 -1.57 -5.00
CA GLU A 5 -17.57 -1.64 -3.59
C GLU A 5 -16.83 -0.36 -3.17
N LEU A 6 -15.86 0.10 -3.97
CA LEU A 6 -15.16 1.36 -3.70
C LEU A 6 -16.12 2.56 -3.65
N PHE A 7 -17.06 2.65 -4.59
CA PHE A 7 -18.07 3.71 -4.58
C PHE A 7 -18.95 3.66 -3.32
N SER A 8 -19.30 2.45 -2.87
CA SER A 8 -20.07 2.25 -1.63
C SER A 8 -19.29 2.75 -0.41
N GLN A 9 -17.99 2.45 -0.33
CA GLN A 9 -17.10 2.96 0.73
C GLN A 9 -17.00 4.49 0.72
N ILE A 10 -16.86 5.10 -0.46
CA ILE A 10 -16.86 6.57 -0.63
C ILE A 10 -18.15 7.19 -0.08
N LYS A 11 -19.32 6.59 -0.37
CA LYS A 11 -20.61 7.06 0.13
C LYS A 11 -20.76 6.89 1.64
N ALA A 12 -20.36 5.73 2.16
CA ALA A 12 -20.46 5.42 3.59
C ALA A 12 -19.57 6.35 4.43
N LYS A 13 -18.31 6.53 4.02
CA LYS A 13 -17.33 7.38 4.72
C LYS A 13 -17.45 8.86 4.39
N LYS A 14 -18.24 9.21 3.36
CA LYS A 14 -18.36 10.57 2.81
C LYS A 14 -16.98 11.18 2.49
N SER A 15 -16.09 10.35 1.95
CA SER A 15 -14.68 10.66 1.79
C SER A 15 -14.15 10.12 0.47
N PHE A 16 -13.22 10.86 -0.12
CA PHE A 16 -12.40 10.43 -1.26
C PHE A 16 -10.93 10.25 -0.85
N LEU A 17 -10.65 10.24 0.46
CA LEU A 17 -9.29 10.25 0.98
C LEU A 17 -8.54 8.97 0.60
N CYS A 18 -7.44 9.15 -0.12
CA CYS A 18 -6.43 8.13 -0.36
C CYS A 18 -5.17 8.51 0.44
N VAL A 19 -4.79 7.69 1.40
CA VAL A 19 -3.63 7.94 2.27
C VAL A 19 -2.38 7.35 1.63
N GLY A 20 -1.37 8.19 1.41
CA GLY A 20 -0.06 7.74 0.94
C GLY A 20 0.75 7.08 2.06
N LEU A 21 1.38 5.94 1.77
CA LEU A 21 2.29 5.25 2.68
C LEU A 21 3.71 5.33 2.12
N ASP A 22 4.25 6.55 2.11
CA ASP A 22 5.54 6.94 1.52
C ASP A 22 6.61 7.00 2.61
N THR A 23 6.89 5.85 3.22
CA THR A 23 7.56 5.76 4.53
C THR A 23 9.07 5.90 4.42
N ASP A 24 9.55 7.11 4.65
CA ASP A 24 10.95 7.45 4.80
C ASP A 24 11.43 7.17 6.23
N ILE A 25 12.38 6.23 6.38
CA ILE A 25 12.93 5.83 7.67
C ILE A 25 13.51 7.01 8.47
N GLN A 26 13.99 8.05 7.80
CA GLN A 26 14.57 9.23 8.45
C GLN A 26 13.51 10.14 9.09
N LYS A 27 12.23 9.96 8.73
CA LYS A 27 11.10 10.74 9.24
C LYS A 27 10.27 9.98 10.27
N ILE A 28 10.61 8.73 10.54
CA ILE A 28 9.90 7.92 11.53
C ILE A 28 10.19 8.46 12.94
N PRO A 29 9.15 8.65 13.79
CA PRO A 29 9.32 9.03 15.18
C PRO A 29 10.26 8.09 15.93
N ARG A 30 11.14 8.66 16.77
CA ARG A 30 12.22 7.92 17.44
C ARG A 30 11.73 6.68 18.21
N PHE A 31 10.56 6.76 18.84
CA PHE A 31 10.00 5.64 19.62
C PHE A 31 9.62 4.41 18.77
N LEU A 32 9.46 4.56 17.46
CA LEU A 32 9.17 3.45 16.53
C LEU A 32 10.44 2.86 15.91
N LEU A 33 11.57 3.58 15.95
CA LEU A 33 12.84 3.12 15.38
C LEU A 33 13.41 1.89 16.11
N ASP A 34 13.04 1.71 17.39
CA ASP A 34 13.49 0.58 18.21
C ASP A 34 12.65 -0.69 17.99
N THR A 35 11.63 -0.64 17.13
CA THR A 35 10.82 -1.81 16.77
C THR A 35 11.58 -2.73 15.80
N THR A 36 11.17 -3.99 15.71
CA THR A 36 11.79 -4.97 14.81
C THR A 36 11.57 -4.65 13.32
N ASP A 37 10.55 -3.86 13.01
CA ASP A 37 10.20 -3.42 11.65
C ASP A 37 9.62 -1.99 11.71
N PRO A 38 10.48 -0.96 11.81
CA PRO A 38 10.03 0.42 11.98
C PRO A 38 9.13 0.92 10.85
N ILE A 39 9.37 0.46 9.62
CA ILE A 39 8.57 0.80 8.44
C ILE A 39 7.14 0.29 8.63
N PHE A 40 6.98 -1.00 8.95
CA PHE A 40 5.67 -1.59 9.19
C PHE A 40 4.98 -0.96 10.42
N ALA A 41 5.72 -0.76 11.52
CA ALA A 41 5.17 -0.17 12.73
C ALA A 41 4.63 1.24 12.47
N PHE A 42 5.37 2.07 11.73
CA PHE A 42 4.91 3.41 11.36
C PHE A 42 3.70 3.38 10.42
N ASN A 43 3.71 2.51 9.41
CA ASN A 43 2.57 2.33 8.52
C ASN A 43 1.32 1.92 9.29
N LYS A 44 1.44 0.96 10.21
CA LYS A 44 0.35 0.49 11.05
C LYS A 44 -0.28 1.64 11.84
N GLU A 45 0.53 2.47 12.50
CA GLU A 45 0.00 3.60 13.28
C GLU A 45 -0.75 4.61 12.40
N ILE A 46 -0.26 4.88 11.18
CA ILE A 46 -0.98 5.73 10.21
C ILE A 46 -2.31 5.08 9.81
N ILE A 47 -2.31 3.79 9.50
CA ILE A 47 -3.51 3.07 9.07
C ILE A 47 -4.56 3.10 10.20
N ASP A 48 -4.17 2.71 11.41
CA ASP A 48 -5.05 2.67 12.57
C ASP A 48 -5.62 4.05 12.92
N ALA A 49 -4.86 5.12 12.69
CA ALA A 49 -5.33 6.49 12.93
C ALA A 49 -6.22 7.06 11.82
N THR A 50 -6.32 6.41 10.65
CA THR A 50 -6.95 7.01 9.45
C THR A 50 -7.99 6.14 8.76
N HIS A 51 -8.13 4.86 9.13
CA HIS A 51 -9.00 3.91 8.41
C HIS A 51 -10.49 4.30 8.42
N ASP A 52 -10.95 5.06 9.40
CA ASP A 52 -12.34 5.52 9.50
C ASP A 52 -12.67 6.57 8.42
N MET A 53 -11.68 7.34 7.97
CA MET A 53 -11.81 8.38 6.94
C MET A 53 -11.27 7.97 5.57
N ALA A 54 -10.28 7.07 5.52
CA ALA A 54 -9.64 6.66 4.27
C ALA A 54 -10.51 5.64 3.50
N VAL A 55 -10.56 5.79 2.18
CA VAL A 55 -11.14 4.76 1.28
C VAL A 55 -10.07 3.95 0.57
N ALA A 56 -8.83 4.46 0.56
CA ALA A 56 -7.71 3.79 -0.05
C ALA A 56 -6.38 4.07 0.67
N TYR A 57 -5.46 3.12 0.57
CA TYR A 57 -4.05 3.29 0.91
C TYR A 57 -3.18 3.10 -0.31
N LYS A 58 -2.18 3.95 -0.49
CA LYS A 58 -1.28 3.93 -1.64
C LYS A 58 0.18 3.95 -1.21
N PRO A 59 0.78 2.78 -0.90
CA PRO A 59 2.22 2.69 -0.72
C PRO A 59 2.96 3.01 -2.02
N ASN A 60 3.96 3.88 -1.95
CA ASN A 60 4.88 4.16 -3.04
C ASN A 60 6.11 3.28 -2.95
N LEU A 61 6.27 2.39 -3.94
CA LEU A 61 7.24 1.29 -3.88
C LEU A 61 8.69 1.75 -3.83
N ALA A 62 9.02 2.95 -4.32
CA ALA A 62 10.38 3.47 -4.25
C ALA A 62 10.93 3.53 -2.81
N PHE A 63 10.07 3.86 -1.83
CA PHE A 63 10.45 3.92 -0.42
C PHE A 63 10.81 2.53 0.13
N TYR A 64 10.10 1.50 -0.31
CA TYR A 64 10.30 0.12 0.13
C TYR A 64 11.45 -0.56 -0.63
N GLU A 65 11.50 -0.40 -1.96
CA GLU A 65 12.54 -0.96 -2.83
C GLU A 65 13.94 -0.48 -2.42
N SER A 66 14.07 0.79 -2.01
CA SER A 66 15.34 1.36 -1.57
C SER A 66 15.97 0.65 -0.36
N LEU A 67 15.16 -0.10 0.40
CA LEU A 67 15.59 -0.87 1.58
C LEU A 67 15.87 -2.35 1.25
N GLY A 68 15.84 -2.73 -0.03
CA GLY A 68 16.05 -4.09 -0.50
C GLY A 68 14.97 -5.06 0.02
N VAL A 69 15.37 -6.31 0.30
CA VAL A 69 14.45 -7.37 0.74
C VAL A 69 13.67 -7.01 2.00
N ASN A 70 14.27 -6.24 2.91
CA ASN A 70 13.62 -5.85 4.15
C ASN A 70 12.43 -4.91 3.88
N GLY A 71 12.58 -3.96 2.95
CA GLY A 71 11.46 -3.09 2.59
C GLY A 71 10.32 -3.83 1.89
N TRP A 72 10.64 -4.83 1.06
CA TRP A 72 9.63 -5.71 0.48
C TRP A 72 8.87 -6.50 1.54
N ASN A 73 9.56 -7.04 2.54
CA ASN A 73 8.92 -7.73 3.67
C ASN A 73 8.02 -6.77 4.49
N SER A 74 8.46 -5.53 4.72
CA SER A 74 7.64 -4.52 5.41
C SER A 74 6.40 -4.12 4.59
N LEU A 75 6.53 -4.02 3.25
CA LEU A 75 5.41 -3.75 2.35
C LEU A 75 4.38 -4.88 2.42
N GLU A 76 4.82 -6.13 2.28
CA GLU A 76 3.95 -7.32 2.34
C GLU A 76 3.21 -7.39 3.69
N LYS A 77 3.91 -7.18 4.82
CA LYS A 77 3.27 -7.07 6.14
C LYS A 77 2.23 -5.96 6.21
N THR A 78 2.53 -4.79 5.62
CA THR A 78 1.61 -3.66 5.58
C THR A 78 0.33 -4.02 4.81
N VAL A 79 0.47 -4.62 3.64
CA VAL A 79 -0.70 -5.01 2.83
C VAL A 79 -1.52 -6.09 3.53
N ASN A 80 -0.87 -7.13 4.05
CA ASN A 80 -1.54 -8.19 4.82
C ASN A 80 -2.28 -7.64 6.05
N TYR A 81 -1.69 -6.65 6.74
CA TYR A 81 -2.34 -5.99 7.86
C TYR A 81 -3.61 -5.25 7.45
N ILE A 82 -3.57 -4.50 6.34
CA ILE A 82 -4.76 -3.81 5.82
C ILE A 82 -5.82 -4.84 5.44
N ARG A 83 -5.46 -5.90 4.71
CA ARG A 83 -6.40 -6.95 4.29
C ARG A 83 -7.06 -7.66 5.46
N TYR A 84 -6.30 -7.95 6.51
CA TYR A 84 -6.81 -8.65 7.68
C TYR A 84 -7.73 -7.77 8.54
N ASN A 85 -7.33 -6.54 8.83
CA ASN A 85 -8.04 -5.68 9.79
C ASN A 85 -9.10 -4.77 9.13
N TYR A 86 -8.89 -4.40 7.88
CA TYR A 86 -9.69 -3.43 7.14
C TYR A 86 -9.97 -3.94 5.71
N PRO A 87 -10.69 -5.07 5.56
CA PRO A 87 -10.90 -5.74 4.27
C PRO A 87 -11.60 -4.86 3.23
N ASP A 88 -12.31 -3.84 3.69
CA ASP A 88 -13.00 -2.84 2.88
C ASP A 88 -12.09 -1.70 2.36
N MET A 89 -10.76 -1.81 2.49
CA MET A 89 -9.81 -0.83 1.95
C MET A 89 -9.36 -1.18 0.54
N PHE A 90 -9.33 -0.16 -0.31
CA PHE A 90 -8.70 -0.25 -1.62
C PHE A 90 -7.19 0.00 -1.50
N ILE A 91 -6.36 -0.89 -2.04
CA ILE A 91 -4.90 -0.78 -1.92
C ILE A 91 -4.27 -0.59 -3.30
N ILE A 92 -3.49 0.48 -3.44
CA ILE A 92 -2.87 0.89 -4.70
C ILE A 92 -1.35 0.77 -4.60
N ALA A 93 -0.73 -0.13 -5.36
CA ALA A 93 0.71 -0.17 -5.54
C ALA A 93 1.13 1.00 -6.43
N ASP A 94 1.69 2.06 -5.86
CA ASP A 94 2.28 3.14 -6.66
C ASP A 94 3.69 2.74 -7.12
N ALA A 95 3.72 1.95 -8.20
CA ALA A 95 4.87 1.25 -8.75
C ALA A 95 5.43 1.87 -10.03
N LYS A 96 4.60 2.60 -10.77
CA LYS A 96 4.88 3.18 -12.09
C LYS A 96 5.51 2.15 -13.05
N ARG A 97 5.01 0.92 -13.05
CA ARG A 97 5.55 -0.14 -13.90
C ARG A 97 5.22 0.11 -15.37
N GLY A 98 6.15 -0.18 -16.25
CA GLY A 98 5.99 -0.09 -17.70
C GLY A 98 7.01 -1.00 -18.37
N ASP A 99 6.55 -1.90 -19.22
CA ASP A 99 7.37 -2.83 -20.01
C ASP A 99 6.52 -3.49 -21.11
N ILE A 100 7.11 -4.31 -21.98
CA ILE A 100 6.38 -5.06 -23.02
C ILE A 100 5.39 -6.06 -22.39
N GLY A 101 4.39 -6.49 -23.17
CA GLY A 101 3.23 -7.25 -22.66
C GLY A 101 3.58 -8.47 -21.80
N ASN A 102 4.56 -9.28 -22.21
CA ASN A 102 4.98 -10.45 -21.42
C ASN A 102 5.55 -10.06 -20.05
N THR A 103 6.41 -9.05 -20.00
CA THR A 103 6.99 -8.56 -18.73
C THR A 103 5.92 -7.89 -17.87
N SER A 104 5.00 -7.14 -18.47
CA SER A 104 3.87 -6.53 -17.77
C SER A 104 2.98 -7.56 -17.05
N ASN A 105 2.81 -8.75 -17.62
CA ASN A 105 2.12 -9.85 -16.93
C ASN A 105 2.86 -10.33 -15.66
N LEU A 106 4.20 -10.27 -15.65
CA LEU A 106 4.98 -10.62 -14.46
C LEU A 106 4.83 -9.58 -13.35
N TYR A 107 4.72 -8.29 -13.70
CA TYR A 107 4.36 -7.25 -12.72
C TYR A 107 2.93 -7.45 -12.18
N ALA A 108 1.98 -7.79 -13.05
CA ALA A 108 0.62 -8.12 -12.64
C ALA A 108 0.60 -9.27 -11.61
N ARG A 109 1.32 -10.36 -11.88
CA ARG A 109 1.49 -11.47 -10.92
C ARG A 109 2.11 -11.02 -9.59
N ALA A 110 3.13 -10.17 -9.63
CA ALA A 110 3.78 -9.69 -8.41
C ALA A 110 2.82 -8.91 -7.50
N PHE A 111 2.00 -8.02 -8.07
CA PHE A 111 1.14 -7.15 -7.26
C PHE A 111 -0.24 -7.74 -6.98
N PHE A 112 -0.86 -8.41 -7.95
CA PHE A 112 -2.22 -8.94 -7.81
C PHE A 112 -2.25 -10.34 -7.21
N ASP A 113 -1.27 -11.20 -7.53
CA ASP A 113 -1.27 -12.59 -7.03
C ASP A 113 -0.42 -12.74 -5.76
N ALA A 114 0.77 -12.15 -5.72
CA ALA A 114 1.71 -12.39 -4.61
C ALA A 114 1.50 -11.47 -3.40
N MET A 115 1.08 -10.22 -3.60
CA MET A 115 0.93 -9.22 -2.52
C MET A 115 -0.51 -8.71 -2.32
N ASP A 116 -1.48 -9.16 -3.12
CA ASP A 116 -2.90 -8.84 -3.00
C ASP A 116 -3.24 -7.33 -3.03
N PHE A 117 -2.69 -6.58 -3.98
CA PHE A 117 -3.11 -5.20 -4.29
C PHE A 117 -4.39 -5.18 -5.14
N ASP A 118 -5.17 -4.08 -5.07
CA ASP A 118 -6.34 -3.88 -5.94
C ASP A 118 -5.98 -3.18 -7.26
N ALA A 119 -4.93 -2.35 -7.24
CA ALA A 119 -4.50 -1.57 -8.39
C ALA A 119 -2.99 -1.33 -8.36
N VAL A 120 -2.43 -1.05 -9.54
CA VAL A 120 -1.02 -0.66 -9.72
C VAL A 120 -0.94 0.55 -10.65
N THR A 121 -0.08 1.52 -10.33
CA THR A 121 0.20 2.64 -11.23
C THR A 121 1.12 2.20 -12.37
N VAL A 122 0.84 2.68 -13.58
CA VAL A 122 1.59 2.33 -14.79
C VAL A 122 2.31 3.54 -15.39
N ALA A 123 3.48 3.31 -15.98
CA ALA A 123 4.21 4.28 -16.81
C ALA A 123 4.09 3.81 -18.28
N PRO A 124 3.26 4.46 -19.11
CA PRO A 124 2.95 3.97 -20.45
C PRO A 124 3.97 4.35 -21.53
N TYR A 125 5.12 4.91 -21.14
CA TYR A 125 6.13 5.50 -22.02
C TYR A 125 7.43 4.70 -22.03
#